data_AF-A0A392R5E6-F1
#
_entry.id   AF-A0A392R5E6-F1
#
_cell.length_a   1.000
_cell.length_b   1.000
_cell.length_c   1.000
_cell.angle_alpha   90.00
_cell.angle_beta   90.00
_cell.angle_gamma   90.00
#
_symmetry.space_group_name_H-M   'P 1'
#
loop_
_entity.id
_entity.type
_entity.pdbx_description
1 polymer ?
#
loop_
_entity_poly.entity_id
_entity_poly.type
_entity_poly.pdbx_seq_one_letter_code
_entity_poly.pdbx_strand_id
1 'polypeptide(L)'
;MAENKDIETVIRRVTSVTNHLISSSTASPPQLIALSHTSGSSRNNDSYQRVHGDVPSHDIVWKVASDDQGKDFTDIVYEKSVGEGIAK
;
A
#
# COMPACT_ATOMS: atom_id res chain seq x y z
N MET A 1 12.22 35.21 -24.89
CA MET A 1 11.51 35.26 -23.58
C MET A 1 10.92 33.92 -23.15
N ALA A 2 10.49 33.04 -24.05
CA ALA A 2 10.02 31.70 -23.67
C ALA A 2 11.16 30.77 -23.20
N GLU A 3 12.37 30.90 -23.77
CA GLU A 3 13.50 30.02 -23.42
C GLU A 3 13.95 30.11 -21.96
N ASN A 4 13.92 31.32 -21.37
CA ASN A 4 14.34 31.53 -19.98
C ASN A 4 13.41 30.84 -18.99
N LYS A 5 12.10 30.84 -19.28
CA LYS A 5 11.08 30.20 -18.43
C LYS A 5 11.19 28.68 -18.43
N ASP A 6 11.53 28.12 -19.59
CA ASP A 6 11.74 26.68 -19.73
C ASP A 6 13.01 26.24 -18.98
N ILE A 7 14.09 27.02 -19.07
CA ILE A 7 15.33 26.78 -18.33
C ILE A 7 15.10 26.86 -16.82
N GLU A 8 14.38 27.87 -16.32
CA GLU A 8 14.01 27.98 -14.90
C GLU A 8 13.17 26.78 -14.43
N THR A 9 12.27 26.31 -15.28
CA THR A 9 11.43 25.12 -15.00
C THR A 9 12.29 23.86 -14.90
N VAL A 10 13.27 23.69 -15.79
CA VAL A 10 14.21 22.57 -15.76
C VAL A 10 15.06 22.63 -14.49
N ILE A 11 15.62 23.80 -14.16
CA ILE A 11 16.43 23.98 -12.94
C ILE A 11 15.62 23.61 -11.70
N ARG A 12 14.38 24.11 -11.57
CA ARG A 12 13.53 23.80 -10.42
C ARG A 12 13.25 22.29 -10.29
N ARG A 13 13.04 21.60 -11.41
CA ARG A 13 12.81 20.14 -11.44
C ARG A 13 14.06 19.37 -11.02
N VAL A 14 15.23 19.73 -11.57
CA VAL A 14 16.50 19.09 -11.23
C VAL A 14 16.81 19.28 -9.74
N THR A 15 16.71 20.51 -9.22
CA THR A 15 16.96 20.79 -7.79
C THR A 15 16.01 20.00 -6.88
N SER A 16 14.72 19.90 -7.23
CA SER A 16 13.76 19.09 -6.47
C SER A 16 14.17 17.63 -6.41
N VAL A 17 14.56 17.04 -7.55
CA VAL A 17 15.00 15.64 -7.60
C VAL A 17 16.31 15.45 -6.83
N THR A 18 17.29 16.34 -7.01
CA THR A 18 18.58 16.27 -6.31
C THR A 18 18.41 16.36 -4.80
N ASN A 19 17.50 17.19 -4.28
CA ASN A 19 17.21 17.27 -2.85
C ASN A 19 16.64 15.96 -2.26
N HIS A 20 15.95 15.14 -3.06
CA HIS A 20 15.50 13.82 -2.64
C HIS A 20 16.59 12.74 -2.75
N LEU A 21 17.60 12.96 -3.60
CA LEU A 21 18.75 12.06 -3.77
C LEU A 21 19.87 12.31 -2.76
N ILE A 22 19.96 13.53 -2.22
CA ILE A 22 20.75 13.82 -1.03
C ILE A 22 19.99 13.21 0.16
N SER A 23 20.06 11.88 0.28
CA SER A 23 19.61 11.19 1.49
C SER A 23 20.21 11.92 2.67
N SER A 24 19.34 12.33 3.60
CA SER A 24 19.71 12.82 4.92
C SER A 24 20.62 11.78 5.58
N SER A 25 21.92 11.92 5.39
CA SER A 25 22.96 11.04 5.94
C SER A 25 23.32 11.43 7.38
N THR A 26 22.57 12.34 7.98
CA THR A 26 22.77 12.80 9.34
C THR A 26 21.45 12.66 10.11
N ALA A 27 21.45 11.73 11.06
CA ALA A 27 20.38 11.43 12.01
C ALA A 27 19.25 10.50 11.56
N SER A 28 19.59 9.32 11.04
CA SER A 28 18.99 8.02 11.41
C SER A 28 19.54 6.93 10.48
N PRO A 29 19.78 5.70 10.97
CA PRO A 29 20.09 4.61 10.07
C PRO A 29 18.98 4.48 9.03
N PRO A 30 19.30 4.14 7.76
CA PRO A 30 18.28 3.92 6.75
C PRO A 30 17.29 2.90 7.31
N GLN A 31 16.02 3.30 7.43
CA GLN A 31 14.95 2.37 7.71
C GLN A 31 14.84 1.48 6.47
N LEU A 32 15.70 0.47 6.42
CA LEU A 32 15.56 -0.67 5.54
C LEU A 32 14.15 -1.20 5.83
N ILE A 33 13.22 -0.97 4.90
CA ILE A 33 11.96 -1.68 4.87
C ILE A 33 12.34 -3.11 4.51
N ALA A 34 12.85 -3.83 5.50
CA ALA A 34 13.08 -5.26 5.40
C ALA A 34 11.70 -5.91 5.38
N LEU A 35 11.51 -6.86 4.48
CA LEU A 35 10.40 -7.80 4.58
C LEU A 35 10.57 -8.53 5.91
N SER A 36 9.87 -8.06 6.95
CA SER A 36 9.75 -8.77 8.20
C SER A 36 8.88 -9.99 7.94
N HIS A 37 9.54 -11.12 7.69
CA HIS A 37 8.88 -12.41 7.65
C HIS A 37 8.16 -12.59 8.99
N THR A 38 6.83 -12.77 8.97
CA THR A 38 6.02 -13.07 10.15
C THR A 38 6.32 -14.47 10.73
N SER A 39 7.35 -15.13 10.19
CA SER A 39 7.88 -16.43 10.57
C SER A 39 8.51 -16.40 11.97
N GLY A 40 7.67 -16.29 13.00
CA GLY A 40 7.70 -17.08 14.24
C GLY A 40 8.99 -17.27 15.05
N SER A 41 10.10 -16.55 14.84
CA SER A 41 11.35 -16.87 15.56
C SER A 41 12.18 -15.71 16.09
N SER A 42 11.69 -14.47 16.10
CA SER A 42 12.30 -13.46 16.97
C SER A 42 11.35 -13.15 18.11
N ARG A 43 11.74 -13.61 19.30
CA ARG A 43 11.19 -13.27 20.62
C ARG A 43 11.37 -11.78 20.92
N ASN A 44 10.91 -10.92 20.03
CA ASN A 44 10.91 -9.49 20.20
C ASN A 44 9.44 -9.12 20.15
N ASN A 45 8.89 -8.91 21.33
CA ASN A 45 7.55 -8.41 21.60
C ASN A 45 7.40 -7.04 20.93
N ASP A 46 7.19 -7.03 19.63
CA ASP A 46 7.05 -5.81 18.87
C ASP A 46 5.72 -5.13 19.24
N SER A 47 5.62 -3.83 18.95
CA SER A 47 4.40 -3.09 19.25
C SER A 47 3.18 -3.64 18.52
N TYR A 48 3.38 -4.36 17.40
CA TYR A 48 2.32 -4.91 16.58
C TYR A 48 1.68 -6.12 17.26
N GLN A 49 2.46 -7.11 17.69
CA GLN A 49 2.01 -8.27 18.46
C GLN A 49 1.31 -7.84 19.76
N ARG A 50 1.79 -6.78 20.42
CA ARG A 50 1.13 -6.24 21.62
C ARG A 50 -0.26 -5.66 21.34
N VAL A 51 -0.48 -5.08 20.16
CA VAL A 51 -1.77 -4.47 19.78
C VAL A 51 -2.71 -5.46 19.11
N HIS A 52 -2.18 -6.37 18.29
CA HIS A 52 -2.95 -7.26 17.41
C HIS A 52 -2.93 -8.74 17.82
N GLY A 53 -2.08 -9.13 18.78
CA GLY A 53 -1.93 -10.52 19.21
C GLY A 53 -0.99 -11.32 18.32
N ASP A 54 -1.00 -12.65 18.50
CA ASP A 54 -0.11 -13.55 17.78
C ASP A 54 -0.41 -13.59 16.28
N VAL A 55 0.64 -13.49 15.47
CA VAL A 55 0.57 -13.62 14.03
C VAL A 55 0.93 -15.06 13.63
N PRO A 56 0.15 -15.72 12.75
CA PRO A 56 0.49 -17.05 12.26
C PRO A 56 1.87 -17.08 11.59
N SER A 57 2.68 -18.09 11.95
CA SER A 57 4.04 -18.29 11.44
C SER A 57 4.11 -19.12 10.15
N HIS A 58 2.99 -19.66 9.70
CA HIS A 58 2.88 -20.41 8.44
C HIS A 58 2.57 -19.46 7.28
N ASP A 59 2.94 -19.89 6.07
CA ASP A 59 2.65 -19.13 4.86
C ASP A 59 1.13 -18.96 4.67
N ILE A 60 0.72 -17.77 4.22
CA ILE A 60 -0.68 -17.49 3.96
C ILE A 60 -1.20 -18.35 2.80
N VAL A 61 -2.24 -19.13 3.06
CA VAL A 61 -2.92 -19.91 2.03
C VAL A 61 -4.11 -19.10 1.54
N TRP A 62 -3.98 -18.52 0.35
CA TRP A 62 -5.10 -17.89 -0.34
C TRP A 62 -6.10 -18.96 -0.74
N LYS A 63 -7.36 -18.78 -0.33
CA LYS A 63 -8.48 -19.61 -0.73
C LYS A 63 -9.47 -18.76 -1.48
N VAL A 64 -10.14 -19.35 -2.46
CA VAL A 64 -11.31 -18.73 -3.10
C VAL A 64 -12.35 -18.50 -2.01
N ALA A 65 -12.88 -17.29 -1.94
CA ALA A 65 -13.99 -16.99 -1.07
C ALA A 65 -15.25 -17.60 -1.69
N SER A 66 -15.90 -18.50 -0.96
CA SER A 66 -17.18 -19.10 -1.34
C SER A 66 -18.21 -18.79 -0.24
N ASP A 67 -19.49 -18.80 -0.60
CA ASP A 67 -20.57 -18.67 0.39
C ASP A 67 -20.66 -19.93 1.29
N ASP A 68 -21.61 -19.92 2.23
CA ASP A 68 -21.90 -21.05 3.13
C ASP A 68 -22.37 -22.32 2.40
N GLN A 69 -22.77 -22.19 1.14
CA GLN A 69 -23.18 -23.26 0.24
C GLN A 69 -22.05 -23.70 -0.71
N GLY A 70 -20.85 -23.11 -0.59
CA GLY A 70 -19.69 -23.41 -1.43
C GLY A 70 -19.79 -22.89 -2.86
N LYS A 71 -20.70 -21.95 -3.13
CA LYS A 71 -20.84 -21.30 -4.44
C LYS A 71 -19.94 -20.08 -4.52
N ASP A 72 -19.36 -19.88 -5.70
CA ASP A 72 -18.57 -18.69 -6.03
C ASP A 72 -19.46 -17.45 -6.07
N PHE A 73 -18.95 -16.34 -5.56
CA PHE A 73 -19.62 -15.05 -5.68
C PHE A 73 -19.74 -14.68 -7.15
N THR A 74 -20.97 -14.41 -7.58
CA THR A 74 -21.25 -13.91 -8.93
C THR A 74 -21.61 -12.44 -8.83
N ASP A 75 -20.97 -11.62 -9.66
CA ASP A 75 -21.34 -10.21 -9.78
C ASP A 75 -22.78 -10.11 -10.29
N ILE A 76 -23.65 -9.42 -9.54
CA ILE A 76 -25.02 -9.18 -9.97
C ILE A 76 -25.06 -7.83 -10.68
N VAL A 77 -25.29 -7.86 -12.00
CA VAL A 77 -25.52 -6.65 -12.79
C VAL A 77 -27.02 -6.38 -12.83
N TYR A 78 -27.45 -5.29 -12.22
CA TYR A 78 -28.82 -4.78 -12.36
C TYR A 78 -28.86 -3.74 -13.48
N GLU A 79 -29.64 -4.00 -14.53
CA GLU A 79 -30.01 -2.96 -15.49
C GLU A 79 -31.07 -2.07 -14.86
N LYS A 80 -30.79 -0.77 -14.77
CA LYS A 80 -31.73 0.20 -14.23
C LYS A 80 -32.85 0.43 -15.25
N SER A 81 -34.09 0.06 -14.89
CA SER A 81 -35.28 0.42 -15.66
C SER A 81 -35.38 1.95 -15.86
N VAL A 82 -35.82 2.37 -17.05
CA VAL A 82 -36.11 3.79 -17.32
C VAL A 82 -37.25 4.24 -16.41
N GLY A 83 -36.96 5.14 -15.47
CA GLY A 83 -37.97 5.73 -14.58
C GLY A 83 -37.93 5.29 -13.11
N GLU A 84 -37.16 4.26 -12.74
CA GLU A 84 -37.03 3.86 -11.33
C GLU A 84 -35.81 4.53 -10.68
N GLY A 85 -35.99 5.17 -9.52
CA GLY A 85 -34.85 5.69 -8.73
C GLY A 85 -34.07 4.53 -8.13
N ILE A 86 -32.74 4.52 -8.29
CA ILE A 86 -31.91 3.66 -7.42
C ILE A 86 -32.06 4.27 -6.03
N ALA A 87 -32.43 3.45 -5.05
CA ALA A 87 -32.87 3.85 -3.71
C ALA A 87 -32.09 5.05 -3.12
N LYS A 88 -32.82 5.94 -2.45
CA LYS A 88 -32.29 7.14 -1.79
C LYS A 88 -31.39 6.81 -0.60
#